data_AF-A0A521JYB6-F1
#
_entry.id   AF-A0A521JYB6-F1
#
_cell.length_a   1.000
_cell.length_b   1.000
_cell.length_c   1.000
_cell.angle_alpha   90.00
_cell.angle_beta   90.00
_cell.angle_gamma   90.00
#
_symmetry.space_group_name_H-M   'P 1'
#
loop_
_entity.id
_entity.type
_entity.pdbx_description
1 polymer ?
#
loop_
_entity_poly.entity_id
_entity_poly.type
_entity_poly.pdbx_seq_one_letter_code
_entity_poly.pdbx_strand_id
1 'polypeptide(L)'
;MSTVRSQPRRAVGARELALAAAALAAFALPLPGFVALLAGAACAWAFGAPSFSARAGGWLLKASVVALGAGIELVRVWDVGRAGLAAAAITLGVALAAGYALGRLLRIERDVALLITAGTAICGGSAIAAAAPALRARPHAVGIALGVVFVLNAVAL
;
A
#
# COMPACT_ATOMS: atom_id res chain seq x y z
N MET A 1 0.83 -28.44 19.30
CA MET A 1 -0.30 -27.50 19.45
C MET A 1 -0.52 -26.79 18.11
N SER A 2 -1.12 -27.44 17.11
CA SER A 2 -2.58 -27.61 16.89
C SER A 2 -3.24 -26.27 16.54
N THR A 3 -3.56 -25.92 15.29
CA THR A 3 -4.32 -26.69 14.32
C THR A 3 -4.20 -26.06 12.93
N VAL A 4 -3.49 -26.74 12.01
CA VAL A 4 -3.66 -26.56 10.58
C VAL A 4 -4.98 -27.26 10.22
N ARG A 5 -6.10 -26.56 10.37
CA ARG A 5 -7.41 -27.04 9.90
C ARG A 5 -7.63 -26.55 8.48
N SER A 6 -7.41 -27.46 7.55
CA SER A 6 -8.27 -27.71 6.37
C SER A 6 -9.43 -26.71 6.20
N GLN A 7 -9.24 -25.68 5.38
CA GLN A 7 -10.34 -24.89 4.85
C GLN A 7 -10.86 -25.60 3.59
N PRO A 8 -12.13 -26.05 3.58
CA PRO A 8 -12.70 -26.81 2.48
C PRO A 8 -12.88 -25.91 1.25
N ARG A 9 -12.70 -26.50 0.07
CA ARG A 9 -13.16 -25.97 -1.22
C ARG A 9 -14.65 -25.61 -1.10
N ARG A 10 -14.97 -24.35 -0.83
CA ARG A 10 -16.34 -23.81 -0.89
C ARG A 10 -16.44 -22.93 -2.12
N ALA A 11 -17.45 -23.24 -2.94
CA ALA A 11 -17.74 -22.64 -4.23
C ALA A 11 -17.55 -21.12 -4.24
N VAL A 12 -16.86 -20.62 -5.26
CA VAL A 12 -16.75 -19.20 -5.60
C VAL A 12 -18.18 -18.70 -5.87
N GLY A 13 -18.82 -18.09 -4.88
CA GLY A 13 -20.19 -17.60 -4.98
C GLY A 13 -20.28 -16.43 -5.96
N ALA A 14 -21.46 -16.22 -6.57
CA ALA A 14 -21.76 -15.10 -7.47
C ALA A 14 -21.35 -13.70 -6.93
N ARG A 15 -21.21 -13.57 -5.61
CA ARG A 15 -20.71 -12.39 -4.89
C ARG A 15 -19.20 -12.14 -5.09
N GLU A 16 -18.39 -13.18 -5.10
CA GLU A 16 -16.94 -13.09 -5.37
C GLU A 16 -16.69 -12.74 -6.85
N LEU A 17 -17.55 -13.23 -7.75
CA LEU A 17 -17.55 -12.90 -9.18
C LEU A 17 -17.95 -11.44 -9.45
N ALA A 18 -18.95 -10.90 -8.73
CA ALA A 18 -19.33 -9.49 -8.83
C ALA A 18 -18.22 -8.55 -8.29
N LEU A 19 -17.55 -8.92 -7.19
CA LEU A 19 -16.41 -8.19 -6.66
C LEU A 19 -15.19 -8.24 -7.59
N ALA A 20 -14.92 -9.40 -8.19
CA ALA A 20 -13.88 -9.55 -9.19
C ALA A 20 -14.20 -8.74 -10.47
N ALA A 21 -15.44 -8.74 -10.93
CA ALA A 21 -15.87 -7.95 -12.09
C ALA A 21 -15.77 -6.44 -11.83
N ALA A 22 -16.11 -5.97 -10.62
CA ALA A 22 -15.92 -4.57 -10.23
C ALA A 22 -14.43 -4.18 -10.14
N ALA A 23 -13.57 -5.08 -9.65
CA ALA A 23 -12.12 -4.86 -9.64
C ALA A 23 -11.52 -4.84 -11.05
N LEU A 24 -12.00 -5.70 -11.96
CA LEU A 24 -11.64 -5.69 -13.37
C LEU A 24 -12.17 -4.45 -14.10
N ALA A 25 -13.37 -3.98 -13.78
CA ALA A 25 -13.93 -2.74 -14.33
C ALA A 25 -13.17 -1.50 -13.84
N ALA A 26 -12.71 -1.49 -12.59
CA ALA A 26 -11.84 -0.44 -12.05
C ALA A 26 -10.43 -0.46 -12.68
N PHE A 27 -9.95 -1.62 -13.13
CA PHE A 27 -8.69 -1.74 -13.87
C PHE A 27 -8.83 -1.25 -15.33
N ALA A 28 -10.04 -1.31 -15.90
CA ALA A 28 -10.33 -0.90 -17.26
C ALA A 28 -10.53 0.62 -17.42
N LEU A 29 -10.74 1.35 -16.33
CA LEU A 29 -10.95 2.81 -16.35
C LEU A 29 -9.75 3.52 -15.72
N PRO A 30 -9.16 4.56 -16.33
CA PRO A 30 -8.02 5.28 -15.77
C PRO A 30 -8.49 6.19 -14.60
N LEU A 31 -8.91 5.57 -13.51
CA LEU A 31 -9.38 6.25 -12.30
C LEU A 31 -8.19 6.60 -11.39
N PRO A 32 -8.19 7.79 -10.77
CA PRO A 32 -7.18 8.14 -9.76
C PRO A 32 -7.26 7.19 -8.56
N GLY A 33 -6.12 6.85 -7.97
CA GLY A 33 -6.01 5.81 -6.93
C GLY A 33 -6.89 6.04 -5.69
N PHE A 34 -7.22 7.30 -5.37
CA PHE A 34 -8.17 7.64 -4.32
C PHE A 34 -9.59 7.13 -4.61
N VAL A 35 -10.05 7.19 -5.86
CA VAL A 35 -11.38 6.68 -6.27
C VAL A 35 -11.40 5.15 -6.17
N ALA A 36 -10.32 4.47 -6.54
CA ALA A 36 -10.19 3.03 -6.35
C ALA A 36 -10.24 2.65 -4.85
N LEU A 37 -9.59 3.44 -3.98
CA LEU A 37 -9.64 3.23 -2.54
C LEU A 37 -11.03 3.46 -1.95
N LEU A 38 -11.71 4.54 -2.34
CA LEU A 38 -13.07 4.85 -1.90
C LEU A 38 -14.08 3.81 -2.38
N ALA A 39 -13.99 3.40 -3.65
CA ALA A 39 -14.83 2.33 -4.19
C ALA A 39 -14.61 1.02 -3.41
N GLY A 40 -13.35 0.67 -3.13
CA GLY A 40 -13.01 -0.49 -2.30
C GLY A 40 -13.57 -0.39 -0.87
N ALA A 41 -13.48 0.79 -0.24
CA ALA A 41 -14.00 1.03 1.10
C ALA A 41 -15.55 0.97 1.13
N ALA A 42 -16.22 1.61 0.18
CA ALA A 42 -17.68 1.56 0.03
C ALA A 42 -18.16 0.13 -0.22
N CYS A 43 -17.43 -0.64 -1.03
CA CYS A 43 -17.74 -2.03 -1.30
C CYS A 43 -17.51 -2.94 -0.08
N ALA A 44 -16.43 -2.72 0.67
CA ALA A 44 -16.16 -3.42 1.92
C ALA A 44 -17.22 -3.12 2.99
N TRP A 45 -17.74 -1.89 3.02
CA TRP A 45 -18.82 -1.48 3.92
C TRP A 45 -20.16 -2.12 3.56
N ALA A 46 -20.46 -2.28 2.26
CA ALA A 46 -21.71 -2.88 1.78
C ALA A 46 -21.73 -4.42 1.85
N PHE A 47 -20.59 -5.10 1.65
CA PHE A 47 -20.57 -6.57 1.46
C PHE A 47 -19.68 -7.35 2.45
N GLY A 48 -18.90 -6.66 3.28
CA GLY A 48 -17.92 -7.28 4.18
C GLY A 48 -16.62 -7.68 3.46
N ALA A 49 -15.49 -7.50 4.13
CA ALA A 49 -14.17 -7.75 3.51
C ALA A 49 -13.87 -9.26 3.40
N PRO A 50 -13.54 -9.80 2.21
CA PRO A 50 -13.15 -11.19 2.07
C PRO A 50 -11.81 -11.45 2.75
N SER A 51 -11.74 -12.51 3.58
CA SER A 51 -10.56 -12.86 4.39
C SER A 51 -9.34 -13.28 3.56
N PHE A 52 -9.50 -13.47 2.24
CA PHE A 52 -8.42 -13.81 1.31
C PHE A 52 -7.67 -12.59 0.74
N SER A 53 -8.27 -11.39 0.80
CA SER A 53 -7.74 -10.16 0.17
C SER A 53 -6.33 -9.79 0.65
N ALA A 54 -6.08 -9.92 1.96
CA ALA A 54 -4.78 -9.59 2.54
C ALA A 54 -3.62 -10.47 2.02
N ARG A 55 -3.90 -11.73 1.66
CA ARG A 55 -2.87 -12.66 1.15
C ARG A 55 -2.67 -12.48 -0.36
N ALA A 56 -3.73 -12.20 -1.10
CA ALA A 56 -3.68 -11.95 -2.55
C ALA A 56 -2.87 -10.68 -2.88
N GLY A 57 -3.07 -9.59 -2.13
CA GLY A 57 -2.38 -8.31 -2.37
C GLY A 57 -0.85 -8.43 -2.31
N GLY A 58 -0.32 -9.22 -1.37
CA GLY A 58 1.12 -9.43 -1.24
C GLY A 58 1.76 -10.24 -2.37
N TRP A 59 1.01 -11.10 -3.06
CA TRP A 59 1.49 -11.82 -4.25
C TRP A 59 1.36 -10.94 -5.50
N LEU A 60 0.25 -10.21 -5.62
CA LEU A 60 0.01 -9.27 -6.71
C LEU A 60 1.09 -8.18 -6.76
N LEU A 61 1.42 -7.57 -5.61
CA LEU A 61 2.48 -6.54 -5.55
C LEU A 61 3.83 -7.07 -6.04
N LYS A 62 4.22 -8.28 -5.64
CA LYS A 62 5.49 -8.88 -6.07
C LYS A 62 5.49 -9.15 -7.58
N ALA A 63 4.40 -9.70 -8.10
CA ALA A 63 4.25 -9.93 -9.54
C ALA A 63 4.34 -8.62 -10.33
N SER A 64 3.69 -7.55 -9.85
CA SER A 64 3.77 -6.21 -10.47
C SER A 64 5.18 -5.64 -10.45
N VAL A 65 5.94 -5.76 -9.35
CA VAL A 65 7.33 -5.27 -9.27
C VAL A 65 8.25 -6.04 -10.24
N VAL A 66 8.09 -7.36 -10.35
CA VAL A 66 8.87 -8.18 -11.29
C VAL A 66 8.54 -7.81 -12.74
N ALA A 67 7.26 -7.66 -13.06
CA ALA A 67 6.81 -7.24 -14.39
C ALA A 67 7.29 -5.82 -14.75
N LEU A 68 7.29 -4.89 -13.79
CA LEU A 68 7.82 -3.54 -13.96
C LEU A 68 9.31 -3.58 -14.30
N GLY A 69 10.09 -4.43 -13.62
CA GLY A 69 11.52 -4.58 -13.87
C GLY A 69 11.85 -5.19 -15.23
N ALA A 70 11.03 -6.12 -15.73
CA ALA A 70 11.20 -6.72 -17.05
C ALA A 70 10.98 -5.73 -18.21
N GLY A 71 10.29 -4.60 -17.96
CA GLY A 71 10.00 -3.58 -18.97
C GLY A 71 11.06 -2.49 -19.14
N ILE A 72 12.16 -2.50 -18.36
CA ILE A 72 13.16 -1.42 -18.39
C ILE A 72 14.46 -1.85 -19.09
N GLU A 73 14.96 -0.97 -19.96
CA GLU A 73 16.20 -1.13 -20.73
C GLU A 73 17.45 -0.95 -19.83
N LEU A 74 18.34 -1.96 -19.82
CA LEU A 74 19.43 -2.07 -18.84
C LEU A 74 20.45 -0.92 -18.92
N VAL A 75 20.72 -0.38 -20.11
CA VAL A 75 21.69 0.72 -20.28
C VAL A 75 21.12 2.02 -19.73
N ARG A 76 19.83 2.30 -20.01
CA ARG A 76 19.11 3.43 -19.39
C ARG A 76 19.10 3.37 -17.87
N VAL A 77 18.90 2.18 -17.28
CA VAL A 77 18.92 2.01 -15.82
C VAL A 77 20.28 2.36 -15.23
N TRP A 78 21.36 2.04 -15.93
CA TRP A 78 22.70 2.32 -15.41
C TRP A 78 23.02 3.81 -15.36
N ASP A 79 22.72 4.53 -16.45
CA ASP A 79 22.99 5.98 -16.55
C ASP A 79 22.07 6.80 -15.64
N VAL A 80 20.77 6.53 -15.67
CA VAL A 80 19.78 7.25 -14.84
C VAL A 80 19.84 6.77 -13.39
N GLY A 81 20.17 5.50 -13.15
CA GLY A 81 20.20 4.90 -11.82
C GLY A 81 21.29 5.50 -10.94
N ARG A 82 22.49 5.78 -11.45
CA ARG A 82 23.55 6.40 -10.62
C ARG A 82 23.17 7.78 -10.11
N ALA A 83 22.67 8.65 -10.98
CA ALA A 83 22.23 9.98 -10.58
C ALA A 83 20.94 9.94 -9.76
N GLY A 84 19.98 9.10 -10.16
CA GLY A 84 18.69 8.94 -9.51
C GLY A 84 18.78 8.31 -8.12
N LEU A 85 19.66 7.34 -7.90
CA LEU A 85 19.86 6.71 -6.59
C LEU A 85 20.44 7.70 -5.58
N ALA A 86 21.40 8.52 -5.98
CA ALA A 86 21.97 9.54 -5.10
C ALA A 86 20.93 10.59 -4.73
N ALA A 87 20.17 11.10 -5.70
CA ALA A 87 19.10 12.06 -5.46
C ALA A 87 18.01 11.46 -4.55
N ALA A 88 17.53 10.24 -4.86
CA ALA A 88 16.53 9.55 -4.08
C ALA A 88 17.01 9.32 -2.63
N ALA A 89 18.25 8.84 -2.43
CA ALA A 89 18.78 8.61 -1.09
C ALA A 89 18.82 9.90 -0.25
N ILE A 90 19.22 11.02 -0.84
CA ILE A 90 19.26 12.32 -0.16
C ILE A 90 17.84 12.80 0.16
N THR A 91 16.94 12.81 -0.82
CA THR A 91 15.56 13.31 -0.61
C THR A 91 14.78 12.43 0.36
N LEU A 92 14.90 11.10 0.26
CA LEU A 92 14.29 10.18 1.22
C LEU A 92 14.91 10.36 2.60
N GLY A 93 16.23 10.48 2.70
CA GLY A 93 16.92 10.71 3.97
C GLY A 93 16.42 11.98 4.67
N VAL A 94 16.32 13.09 3.94
CA VAL A 94 15.80 14.36 4.45
C VAL A 94 14.32 14.24 4.82
N ALA A 95 13.49 13.66 3.95
CA ALA A 95 12.06 13.50 4.21
C ALA A 95 11.78 12.59 5.42
N LEU A 96 12.50 11.48 5.56
CA LEU A 96 12.39 10.57 6.69
C LEU A 96 12.89 11.22 7.98
N ALA A 97 14.01 11.95 7.94
CA ALA A 97 14.52 12.67 9.11
C ALA A 97 13.57 13.78 9.55
N ALA A 98 13.05 14.56 8.61
CA ALA A 98 12.06 15.61 8.87
C ALA A 98 10.76 15.02 9.43
N GLY A 99 10.22 13.97 8.81
CA GLY A 99 9.01 13.29 9.29
C GLY A 99 9.18 12.65 10.67
N TYR A 100 10.35 12.07 10.95
CA TYR A 100 10.67 11.55 12.28
C TYR A 100 10.76 12.65 13.34
N ALA A 101 11.41 13.77 13.01
CA ALA A 101 11.50 14.93 13.89
C ALA A 101 10.12 15.52 14.20
N LEU A 102 9.27 15.69 13.17
CA LEU A 102 7.88 16.12 13.33
C LEU A 102 7.08 15.14 14.18
N GLY A 103 7.17 13.83 13.90
CA GLY A 103 6.46 12.81 14.68
C GLY A 103 6.83 12.85 16.17
N ARG A 104 8.09 13.15 16.49
CA ARG A 104 8.56 13.32 17.86
C ARG A 104 8.05 14.62 18.49
N LEU A 105 8.01 15.72 17.73
CA LEU A 105 7.52 17.02 18.20
C LEU A 105 6.01 16.97 18.51
N LEU A 106 5.23 16.31 17.66
CA LEU A 106 3.79 16.14 17.82
C LEU A 106 3.39 15.06 18.84
N ARG A 107 4.35 14.35 19.46
CA ARG A 107 4.12 13.29 20.46
C ARG A 107 3.16 12.18 19.98
N ILE A 108 3.24 11.81 18.71
CA ILE A 108 2.42 10.75 18.11
C ILE A 108 2.98 9.38 18.51
N GLU A 109 2.11 8.35 18.56
CA GLU A 109 2.53 6.96 18.75
C GLU A 109 3.56 6.55 17.68
N ARG A 110 4.65 5.88 18.11
CA ARG A 110 5.82 5.61 17.24
C ARG A 110 5.43 4.86 15.96
N ASP A 111 4.57 3.85 16.08
CA ASP A 111 4.14 3.03 14.94
C ASP A 111 3.40 3.88 13.89
N VAL A 112 2.46 4.72 14.34
CA VAL A 112 1.68 5.61 13.47
C VAL A 112 2.58 6.66 12.81
N ALA A 113 3.46 7.29 13.59
CA ALA A 113 4.39 8.30 13.09
C ALA A 113 5.34 7.73 12.01
N LEU A 114 5.87 6.53 12.23
CA LEU A 114 6.76 5.85 11.28
C LEU A 114 6.01 5.42 10.01
N LEU A 115 4.79 4.90 10.14
CA LEU A 115 3.97 4.52 9.00
C LEU A 115 3.58 5.73 8.14
N ILE A 116 3.17 6.84 8.75
CA ILE A 116 2.85 8.07 8.02
C ILE A 116 4.10 8.63 7.35
N THR A 117 5.23 8.66 8.06
CA THR A 117 6.50 9.18 7.51
C THR A 117 6.98 8.34 6.33
N ALA A 118 6.96 7.00 6.46
CA ALA A 118 7.33 6.09 5.36
C ALA A 118 6.34 6.17 4.19
N GLY A 119 5.04 6.27 4.48
CA GLY A 119 4.01 6.46 3.47
C GLY A 119 4.20 7.74 2.67
N THR A 120 4.42 8.87 3.36
CA THR A 120 4.51 10.18 2.69
C THR A 120 5.85 10.38 1.98
N ALA A 121 6.93 9.80 2.48
CA ALA A 121 8.26 9.96 1.89
C ALA A 121 8.50 9.08 0.64
N ILE A 122 7.87 7.91 0.54
CA ILE A 122 8.19 6.92 -0.49
C ILE A 122 7.16 6.94 -1.63
N CYS A 123 5.97 6.40 -1.40
CA CYS A 123 4.93 6.27 -2.44
C CYS A 123 3.52 5.98 -1.89
N GLY A 124 3.26 6.34 -0.63
CA GLY A 124 1.94 6.30 -0.02
C GLY A 124 1.57 4.94 0.60
N GLY A 125 0.40 4.42 0.23
CA GLY A 125 -0.19 3.23 0.85
C GLY A 125 0.57 1.93 0.62
N SER A 126 1.31 1.81 -0.49
CA SER A 126 2.16 0.64 -0.79
C SER A 126 3.32 0.52 0.21
N ALA A 127 3.92 1.65 0.57
CA ALA A 127 4.96 1.72 1.58
C ALA A 127 4.41 1.36 2.97
N ILE A 128 3.20 1.83 3.31
CA ILE A 128 2.53 1.48 4.58
C ILE A 128 2.26 -0.03 4.65
N ALA A 129 1.75 -0.62 3.57
CA ALA A 129 1.46 -2.05 3.50
C ALA A 129 2.73 -2.91 3.63
N ALA A 130 3.85 -2.47 3.06
CA ALA A 130 5.14 -3.15 3.18
C ALA A 130 5.77 -2.99 4.58
N ALA A 131 5.67 -1.80 5.18
CA ALA A 131 6.27 -1.48 6.47
C ALA A 131 5.47 -2.04 7.67
N ALA A 132 4.14 -2.16 7.55
CA ALA A 132 3.27 -2.65 8.62
C ALA A 132 3.71 -4.00 9.24
N PRO A 133 3.98 -5.08 8.47
CA PRO A 133 4.45 -6.34 9.05
C PRO A 133 5.88 -6.26 9.60
N ALA A 134 6.74 -5.40 9.04
CA ALA A 134 8.12 -5.22 9.51
C ALA A 134 8.17 -4.48 10.86
N LEU A 135 7.29 -3.49 11.05
CA LEU A 135 7.16 -2.72 12.30
C LEU A 135 6.27 -3.42 13.34
N ARG A 136 5.65 -4.57 13.01
CA ARG A 136 4.62 -5.25 13.81
C ARG A 136 3.49 -4.29 14.23
N ALA A 137 3.12 -3.40 13.33
CA ALA A 137 2.15 -2.36 13.61
C ALA A 137 0.75 -2.94 13.84
N ARG A 138 0.03 -2.37 14.81
CA ARG A 138 -1.35 -2.77 15.10
C ARG A 138 -2.27 -2.40 13.92
N PRO A 139 -3.31 -3.19 13.60
CA PRO A 139 -4.24 -2.88 12.51
C PRO A 139 -4.85 -1.47 12.60
N HIS A 140 -5.11 -1.01 13.83
CA HIS A 140 -5.59 0.34 14.11
C HIS A 140 -4.61 1.44 13.66
N ALA A 141 -3.31 1.27 13.92
CA ALA A 141 -2.27 2.22 13.52
C ALA A 141 -2.12 2.28 11.99
N VAL A 142 -2.22 1.14 11.32
CA VAL A 142 -2.19 1.05 9.84
C VAL A 142 -3.38 1.80 9.23
N GLY A 143 -4.58 1.64 9.79
CA GLY A 143 -5.78 2.35 9.35
C GLY A 143 -5.67 3.87 9.50
N ILE A 144 -5.19 4.34 10.66
CA ILE A 144 -4.96 5.78 10.90
C ILE A 144 -3.93 6.33 9.91
N ALA A 145 -2.81 5.63 9.74
CA ALA A 145 -1.74 6.09 8.85
C ALA A 145 -2.22 6.19 7.39
N LEU A 146 -2.95 5.19 6.90
CA LEU A 146 -3.55 5.24 5.56
C LEU A 146 -4.50 6.42 5.41
N GLY A 147 -5.41 6.61 6.37
CA GLY A 147 -6.37 7.71 6.33
C GLY A 147 -5.68 9.08 6.27
N VAL A 148 -4.70 9.32 7.15
CA VAL A 148 -3.96 10.59 7.18
C VAL A 148 -3.19 10.84 5.89
N VAL A 149 -2.48 9.84 5.36
CA VAL A 149 -1.70 10.02 4.12
C VAL A 149 -2.60 10.29 2.92
N PHE A 150 -3.76 9.63 2.82
CA PHE A 150 -4.71 9.93 1.74
C PHE A 150 -5.32 11.31 1.85
N VAL A 151 -5.66 11.77 3.07
CA VAL A 151 -6.17 13.13 3.29
C VAL A 151 -5.10 14.16 2.92
N LEU A 152 -3.85 13.98 3.36
CA LEU A 152 -2.74 14.87 3.00
C LEU A 152 -2.53 14.92 1.49
N ASN A 153 -2.60 13.77 0.81
CA ASN A 153 -2.49 13.70 -0.64
C ASN A 153 -3.65 14.42 -1.34
N ALA A 154 -4.88 14.28 -0.84
CA ALA A 154 -6.05 14.97 -1.39
C ALA A 154 -5.99 16.49 -1.19
N VAL A 155 -5.36 16.98 -0.11
CA VAL A 155 -5.15 18.41 0.13
C VAL A 155 -4.05 18.98 -0.76
N ALA A 156 -3.06 18.16 -1.12
CA ALA A 156 -1.95 18.57 -1.97
C ALA A 156 -2.32 18.65 -3.47
N LEU A 157 -3.42 18.01 -3.89
CA LEU A 157 -3.89 17.94 -5.27
C LEU A 157 -5.01 18.95 -5.53
#